data_AF-A0A916X2B4-F1
#
_entry.id   AF-A0A916X2B4-F1
#
_cell.length_a   1.000
_cell.length_b   1.000
_cell.length_c   1.000
_cell.angle_alpha   90.00
_cell.angle_beta   90.00
_cell.angle_gamma   90.00
#
_symmetry.space_group_name_H-M   'P 1'
#
loop_
_entity.id
_entity.type
_entity.pdbx_description
1 polymer ?
#
loop_
_entity_poly.entity_id
_entity_poly.type
_entity_poly.pdbx_seq_one_letter_code
_entity_poly.pdbx_strand_id
1 'polypeptide(L)'
;MRHTLAKTAILTAVLGCVTTSVMAKDWIETVEVKRDGIDTIPIEVSANATKYTGIKSGSHKFLLRLHARATSGERIVAMKVGSFKGVRYFEADGNHWSKSFANREIGGGSKRTVSVSFAPTIPVNKIRWQGWDPREACALNLDKKIKSGMSRSEALSKTWTVSAKAYFELDAVAARKNKAAPGQWNMKSTTTQRAGNTYDVAVKCLPAPR
;
A
#
# COMPACT_ATOMS: atom_id res chain seq x y z
N MET A 1 -65.27 -26.67 6.65
CA MET A 1 -64.82 -26.83 5.25
C MET A 1 -63.39 -26.32 5.15
N ARG A 2 -62.47 -27.21 4.78
CA ARG A 2 -61.09 -26.93 4.38
C ARG A 2 -61.11 -26.36 2.96
N HIS A 3 -60.31 -25.35 2.64
CA HIS A 3 -59.60 -25.28 1.35
C HIS A 3 -58.30 -24.49 1.51
N THR A 4 -57.21 -25.22 1.28
CA THR A 4 -55.84 -24.79 1.03
C THR A 4 -55.73 -24.09 -0.34
N LEU A 5 -54.76 -23.18 -0.53
CA LEU A 5 -53.98 -22.81 -1.75
C LEU A 5 -53.32 -21.43 -1.46
N ALA A 6 -52.05 -21.30 -1.06
CA ALA A 6 -50.76 -21.50 -1.74
C ALA A 6 -50.48 -20.54 -2.94
N LYS A 7 -49.37 -19.78 -2.81
CA LYS A 7 -48.59 -19.01 -3.81
C LYS A 7 -49.20 -17.65 -4.19
N THR A 8 -48.51 -16.52 -4.02
CA THR A 8 -47.33 -16.15 -4.84
C THR A 8 -46.52 -15.05 -4.12
N ALA A 9 -45.20 -15.20 -4.07
CA ALA A 9 -44.26 -14.20 -3.59
C ALA A 9 -44.05 -13.09 -4.63
N ILE A 10 -44.06 -11.83 -4.21
CA ILE A 10 -43.48 -10.73 -4.97
C ILE A 10 -42.43 -10.07 -4.08
N LEU A 11 -41.17 -10.43 -4.34
CA LEU A 11 -39.98 -9.80 -3.82
C LEU A 11 -39.90 -8.40 -4.44
N THR A 12 -40.32 -7.35 -3.73
CA THR A 12 -40.04 -5.98 -4.14
C THR A 12 -38.58 -5.68 -3.81
N ALA A 13 -37.75 -5.71 -4.85
CA ALA A 13 -36.36 -5.30 -4.78
C ALA A 13 -36.28 -3.85 -4.29
N VAL A 14 -35.64 -3.66 -3.14
CA VAL A 14 -35.27 -2.36 -2.60
C VAL A 14 -34.33 -1.70 -3.63
N LEU A 15 -34.81 -0.64 -4.30
CA LEU A 15 -33.97 0.30 -5.03
C LEU A 15 -33.10 1.02 -4.00
N GLY A 16 -31.97 0.42 -3.67
CA GLY A 16 -30.88 1.10 -2.98
C GLY A 16 -30.34 2.16 -3.93
N CYS A 17 -30.84 3.39 -3.83
CA CYS A 17 -30.13 4.56 -4.35
C CYS A 17 -28.77 4.58 -3.66
N VAL A 18 -27.74 4.10 -4.35
CA VAL A 18 -26.35 4.38 -3.99
C VAL A 18 -26.23 5.88 -4.10
N THR A 19 -26.23 6.55 -2.95
CA THR A 19 -25.88 7.95 -2.86
C THR A 19 -24.46 8.06 -3.41
N THR A 20 -24.34 8.51 -4.66
CA THR A 20 -23.07 8.96 -5.19
C THR A 20 -22.64 10.08 -4.27
N SER A 21 -21.68 9.75 -3.41
CA SER A 21 -21.00 10.72 -2.57
C SER A 21 -20.55 11.82 -3.53
N VAL A 22 -20.99 13.05 -3.27
CA VAL A 22 -20.54 14.24 -3.99
C VAL A 22 -19.02 14.15 -4.10
N MET A 23 -18.52 13.78 -5.28
CA MET A 23 -17.10 13.74 -5.58
C MET A 23 -16.64 15.19 -5.44
N ALA A 24 -15.84 15.44 -4.41
CA ALA A 24 -15.20 16.73 -4.20
C ALA A 24 -14.61 17.19 -5.54
N LYS A 25 -14.86 18.45 -5.91
CA LYS A 25 -14.44 19.08 -7.16
C LYS A 25 -13.03 18.59 -7.53
N ASP A 26 -12.95 17.69 -8.52
CA ASP A 26 -11.80 16.79 -8.68
C ASP A 26 -10.64 17.57 -9.33
N TRP A 27 -9.88 18.29 -8.51
CA TRP A 27 -8.74 19.12 -8.93
C TRP A 27 -7.54 18.26 -9.35
N ILE A 28 -7.67 16.94 -9.23
CA ILE A 28 -6.63 15.96 -9.48
C ILE A 28 -7.21 14.93 -10.45
N GLU A 29 -6.56 14.79 -11.60
CA GLU A 29 -6.97 13.87 -12.66
C GLU A 29 -6.49 12.45 -12.36
N THR A 30 -5.28 12.30 -11.83
CA THR A 30 -4.68 11.00 -11.53
C THR A 30 -3.74 11.09 -10.33
N VAL A 31 -3.74 10.04 -9.51
CA VAL A 31 -2.76 9.77 -8.47
C VAL A 31 -2.36 8.31 -8.59
N GLU A 32 -1.08 8.03 -8.49
CA GLU A 32 -0.57 6.69 -8.70
C GLU A 32 0.73 6.45 -7.94
N VAL A 33 0.84 5.26 -7.36
CA VAL A 33 2.09 4.70 -6.84
C VAL A 33 2.34 3.37 -7.54
N LYS A 34 3.48 3.26 -8.21
CA LYS A 34 3.90 2.05 -8.94
C LYS A 34 5.27 1.59 -8.48
N ARG A 35 5.58 0.33 -8.79
CA ARG A 35 6.93 -0.23 -8.69
C ARG A 35 7.81 0.37 -9.79
N ASP A 36 9.02 0.79 -9.45
CA ASP A 36 9.99 1.46 -10.34
C ASP A 36 11.25 0.62 -10.52
N GLY A 37 11.08 -0.68 -10.83
CA GLY A 37 12.18 -1.63 -11.05
C GLY A 37 12.00 -2.96 -10.31
N ILE A 38 13.04 -3.81 -10.32
CA ILE A 38 13.05 -5.11 -9.63
C ILE A 38 13.86 -4.97 -8.34
N ASP A 39 13.34 -5.52 -7.25
CA ASP A 39 14.06 -5.60 -5.98
C ASP A 39 14.93 -6.85 -6.03
N THR A 40 16.23 -6.69 -5.85
CA THR A 40 17.19 -7.79 -5.97
C THR A 40 17.50 -8.47 -4.63
N ILE A 41 17.20 -7.82 -3.50
CA ILE A 41 17.54 -8.30 -2.16
C ILE A 41 16.27 -8.79 -1.46
N PRO A 42 16.11 -10.09 -1.18
CA PRO A 42 14.95 -10.60 -0.47
C PRO A 42 15.02 -10.27 1.03
N ILE A 43 13.87 -10.23 1.69
CA ILE A 43 13.79 -10.23 3.16
C ILE A 43 14.10 -11.63 3.68
N GLU A 44 15.05 -11.75 4.59
CA GLU A 44 15.43 -13.03 5.20
C GLU A 44 14.63 -13.30 6.47
N VAL A 45 14.15 -14.54 6.62
CA VAL A 45 13.46 -15.04 7.81
C VAL A 45 14.23 -16.22 8.36
N SER A 46 14.59 -16.18 9.64
CA SER A 46 15.31 -17.25 10.33
C SER A 46 14.36 -18.37 10.77
N ALA A 47 14.90 -19.58 10.91
CA ALA A 47 14.22 -20.72 11.50
C ALA A 47 15.00 -21.29 12.69
N ASN A 48 14.31 -22.09 13.49
CA ASN A 48 14.91 -23.07 14.42
C ASN A 48 14.43 -24.48 14.03
N ALA A 49 14.77 -25.49 14.82
CA ALA A 49 14.40 -26.88 14.55
C ALA A 49 12.88 -27.16 14.41
N THR A 50 12.02 -26.23 14.84
CA THR A 50 10.56 -26.42 14.88
C THR A 50 9.77 -25.47 13.98
N LYS A 51 10.22 -24.23 13.76
CA LYS A 51 9.49 -23.22 13.00
C LYS A 51 10.37 -22.07 12.53
N TYR A 52 9.80 -21.21 11.68
CA TYR A 52 10.33 -19.87 11.42
C TYR A 52 10.12 -18.95 12.64
N THR A 53 11.17 -18.25 13.04
CA THR A 53 11.23 -17.54 14.33
C THR A 53 11.11 -16.03 14.20
N GLY A 54 11.85 -15.43 13.27
CA GLY A 54 11.95 -13.98 13.18
C GLY A 54 12.42 -13.49 11.81
N ILE A 55 12.15 -12.21 11.54
CA ILE A 55 12.68 -11.53 10.36
C ILE A 55 14.09 -11.07 10.70
N LYS A 56 15.08 -11.55 9.94
CA LYS A 56 16.49 -11.23 10.11
C LYS A 56 16.86 -9.89 9.45
N SER A 57 16.21 -9.54 8.33
CA SER A 57 16.42 -8.25 7.68
C SER A 57 15.84 -7.10 8.51
N GLY A 58 16.67 -6.10 8.85
CA GLY A 58 16.23 -4.92 9.61
C GLY A 58 15.48 -3.90 8.75
N SER A 59 15.81 -3.80 7.47
CA SER A 59 15.20 -2.86 6.52
C SER A 59 15.14 -3.45 5.10
N HIS A 60 14.26 -2.90 4.27
CA HIS A 60 14.15 -3.24 2.86
C HIS A 60 14.13 -1.97 2.00
N LYS A 61 14.84 -1.99 0.87
CA LYS A 61 14.82 -0.90 -0.10
C LYS A 61 13.72 -1.14 -1.12
N PHE A 62 12.80 -0.20 -1.23
CA PHE A 62 11.72 -0.23 -2.21
C PHE A 62 12.05 0.70 -3.37
N LEU A 63 11.66 0.33 -4.59
CA LEU A 63 11.76 1.21 -5.76
C LEU A 63 10.36 1.64 -6.17
N LEU A 64 10.02 2.91 -5.92
CA LEU A 64 8.67 3.45 -6.11
C LEU A 64 8.68 4.58 -7.14
N ARG A 65 7.68 4.57 -8.03
CA ARG A 65 7.34 5.69 -8.90
C ARG A 65 6.06 6.31 -8.37
N LEU A 66 6.16 7.56 -7.95
CA LEU A 66 5.05 8.36 -7.46
C LEU A 66 4.62 9.30 -8.58
N HIS A 67 3.33 9.32 -8.93
CA HIS A 67 2.80 10.15 -9.99
C HIS A 67 1.52 10.85 -9.52
N ALA A 68 1.41 12.14 -9.81
CA ALA A 68 0.18 12.90 -9.62
C ALA A 68 0.01 13.92 -10.74
N ARG A 69 -1.23 14.12 -11.19
CA ARG A 69 -1.58 15.11 -12.21
C ARG A 69 -2.82 15.88 -11.79
N ALA A 70 -2.68 17.20 -11.70
CA ALA A 70 -3.78 18.12 -11.45
C ALA A 70 -4.58 18.42 -12.74
N THR A 71 -5.81 18.90 -12.58
CA THR A 71 -6.62 19.44 -13.68
C THR A 71 -6.02 20.73 -14.26
N SER A 72 -6.56 21.17 -15.39
CA SER A 72 -6.16 22.44 -16.00
C SER A 72 -6.63 23.63 -15.17
N GLY A 73 -5.66 24.39 -14.62
CA GLY A 73 -5.93 25.51 -13.71
C GLY A 73 -5.35 25.29 -12.31
N GLU A 74 -4.99 24.05 -12.01
CA GLU A 74 -4.50 23.60 -10.72
C GLU A 74 -3.07 23.07 -10.82
N ARG A 75 -2.43 22.93 -9.66
CA ARG A 75 -1.03 22.55 -9.52
C ARG A 75 -0.89 21.58 -8.36
N ILE A 76 -0.07 20.55 -8.54
CA ILE A 76 0.34 19.71 -7.43
C ILE A 76 1.27 20.55 -6.56
N VAL A 77 0.93 20.68 -5.28
CA VAL A 77 1.67 21.50 -4.30
C VAL A 77 2.35 20.67 -3.22
N ALA A 78 1.89 19.43 -3.05
CA ALA A 78 2.44 18.51 -2.07
C ALA A 78 2.06 17.07 -2.42
N MET A 79 2.87 16.13 -1.97
CA MET A 79 2.61 14.70 -2.02
C MET A 79 3.08 14.05 -0.72
N LYS A 80 2.45 12.96 -0.29
CA LYS A 80 2.93 12.14 0.82
C LYS A 80 2.71 10.68 0.50
N VAL A 81 3.78 9.90 0.56
CA VAL A 81 3.70 8.44 0.42
C VAL A 81 3.84 7.80 1.79
N GLY A 82 3.09 6.75 2.06
CA GLY A 82 3.25 5.95 3.28
C GLY A 82 3.08 4.47 3.00
N SER A 83 3.69 3.64 3.84
CA SER A 83 3.58 2.18 3.72
C SER A 83 2.36 1.65 4.50
N PHE A 84 1.19 2.31 4.37
CA PHE A 84 -0.05 2.00 5.08
C PHE A 84 -1.26 2.62 4.34
N LYS A 85 -2.48 2.19 4.70
CA LYS A 85 -3.75 2.77 4.20
C LYS A 85 -4.14 3.98 5.00
N GLY A 86 -4.72 4.98 4.36
CA GLY A 86 -5.17 6.19 5.06
C GLY A 86 -4.11 7.27 5.18
N VAL A 87 -3.10 7.27 4.29
CA VAL A 87 -2.08 8.32 4.24
C VAL A 87 -2.77 9.64 3.95
N ARG A 88 -2.52 10.66 4.77
CA ARG A 88 -3.07 12.00 4.59
C ARG A 88 -1.97 13.03 4.82
N TYR A 89 -1.79 13.94 3.89
CA TYR A 89 -0.71 14.92 3.91
C TYR A 89 -0.76 15.81 5.15
N PHE A 90 -1.97 16.25 5.53
CA PHE A 90 -2.19 17.18 6.63
C PHE A 90 -2.37 16.50 8.00
N GLU A 91 -2.36 15.16 8.08
CA GLU A 91 -2.58 14.43 9.32
C GLU A 91 -1.31 13.71 9.78
N ALA A 92 -1.26 13.41 11.08
CA ALA A 92 -0.19 12.65 11.69
C ALA A 92 -0.27 11.16 11.31
N ASP A 93 0.88 10.51 11.16
CA ASP A 93 0.98 9.12 10.71
C ASP A 93 1.06 8.09 11.84
N GLY A 94 1.01 8.56 13.10
CA GLY A 94 1.25 7.72 14.27
C GLY A 94 2.62 7.05 14.21
N ASN A 95 2.64 5.71 14.31
CA ASN A 95 3.86 4.92 14.31
C ASN A 95 4.25 4.38 12.91
N HIS A 96 3.49 4.72 11.87
CA HIS A 96 3.73 4.22 10.51
C HIS A 96 4.85 4.98 9.80
N TRP A 97 5.46 4.35 8.80
CA TRP A 97 6.43 5.04 7.94
C TRP A 97 5.72 5.84 6.84
N SER A 98 6.14 7.09 6.68
CA SER A 98 5.71 7.98 5.60
C SER A 98 6.85 8.92 5.17
N LYS A 99 6.70 9.52 3.99
CA LYS A 99 7.56 10.60 3.50
C LYS A 99 6.71 11.62 2.74
N SER A 100 6.81 12.87 3.15
CA SER A 100 6.22 14.02 2.45
C SER A 100 7.22 14.64 1.46
N PHE A 101 6.67 15.16 0.37
CA PHE A 101 7.35 15.90 -0.69
C PHE A 101 6.63 17.23 -0.88
N ALA A 102 7.37 18.34 -0.83
CA ALA A 102 6.80 19.67 -1.02
C ALA A 102 7.81 20.62 -1.67
N ASN A 103 7.35 21.81 -2.03
CA ASN A 103 8.20 22.86 -2.59
C ASN A 103 9.00 22.34 -3.81
N ARG A 104 10.33 22.44 -3.78
CA ARG A 104 11.20 22.08 -4.90
C ARG A 104 11.03 20.63 -5.35
N GLU A 105 10.75 19.70 -4.43
CA GLU A 105 10.57 18.27 -4.74
C GLU A 105 9.38 18.01 -5.68
N ILE A 106 8.39 18.89 -5.64
CA ILE A 106 7.18 18.82 -6.47
C ILE A 106 7.09 19.96 -7.50
N GLY A 107 8.19 20.70 -7.71
CA GLY A 107 8.26 21.79 -8.69
C GLY A 107 7.73 23.15 -8.23
N GLY A 108 7.68 23.39 -6.92
CA GLY A 108 7.42 24.70 -6.32
C GLY A 108 6.04 25.27 -6.62
N GLY A 109 5.03 24.40 -6.82
CA GLY A 109 3.68 24.82 -7.18
C GLY A 109 3.53 25.29 -8.63
N SER A 110 4.55 25.12 -9.48
CA SER A 110 4.48 25.46 -10.90
C SER A 110 3.96 24.31 -11.77
N LYS A 111 4.11 23.07 -11.30
CA LYS A 111 3.85 21.85 -12.07
C LYS A 111 2.41 21.37 -11.92
N ARG A 112 1.78 21.09 -13.07
CA ARG A 112 0.50 20.37 -13.12
C ARG A 112 0.70 18.86 -12.92
N THR A 113 1.79 18.31 -13.47
CA THR A 113 2.14 16.90 -13.36
C THR A 113 3.45 16.76 -12.62
N VAL A 114 3.47 15.86 -11.64
CA VAL A 114 4.65 15.53 -10.84
C VAL A 114 4.89 14.04 -10.94
N SER A 115 6.14 13.65 -11.18
CA SER A 115 6.57 12.26 -11.20
C SER A 115 7.91 12.16 -10.49
N VAL A 116 7.97 11.33 -9.46
CA VAL A 116 9.14 11.15 -8.60
C VAL A 116 9.51 9.67 -8.59
N SER A 117 10.72 9.36 -9.02
CA SER A 117 11.36 8.08 -8.72
C SER A 117 11.96 8.16 -7.33
N PHE A 118 11.55 7.26 -6.45
CA PHE A 118 11.90 7.30 -5.04
C PHE A 118 12.29 5.92 -4.54
N ALA A 119 13.44 5.84 -3.86
CA ALA A 119 14.04 4.57 -3.46
C ALA A 119 14.25 4.47 -1.94
N PRO A 120 13.19 4.50 -1.11
CA PRO A 120 13.34 4.53 0.34
C PRO A 120 13.86 3.20 0.88
N THR A 121 14.74 3.28 1.89
CA THR A 121 15.07 2.15 2.76
C THR A 121 14.21 2.23 4.01
N ILE A 122 13.30 1.27 4.17
CA ILE A 122 12.26 1.29 5.21
C ILE A 122 12.56 0.20 6.24
N PRO A 123 12.58 0.51 7.55
CA PRO A 123 12.64 -0.52 8.58
C PRO A 123 11.50 -1.52 8.45
N VAL A 124 11.79 -2.82 8.47
CA VAL A 124 10.78 -3.85 8.18
C VAL A 124 9.61 -3.82 9.17
N ASN A 125 9.89 -3.48 10.43
CA ASN A 125 8.89 -3.33 11.49
C ASN A 125 7.94 -2.12 11.31
N LYS A 126 8.24 -1.20 10.38
CA LYS A 126 7.40 -0.03 10.07
C LYS A 126 6.51 -0.25 8.82
N ILE A 127 6.75 -1.32 8.07
CA ILE A 127 5.99 -1.65 6.87
C ILE A 127 4.64 -2.25 7.30
N ARG A 128 3.54 -1.72 6.75
CA ARG A 128 2.24 -2.39 6.86
C ARG A 128 2.14 -3.44 5.75
N TRP A 129 2.20 -4.70 6.17
CA TRP A 129 1.95 -5.83 5.30
C TRP A 129 0.44 -5.94 4.99
N GLN A 130 0.14 -6.31 3.75
CA GLN A 130 -1.20 -6.63 3.30
C GLN A 130 -1.34 -8.15 3.21
N GLY A 131 -2.09 -8.71 4.15
CA GLY A 131 -2.12 -10.15 4.36
C GLY A 131 -0.97 -10.56 5.28
N TRP A 132 -0.25 -11.61 4.91
CA TRP A 132 0.82 -12.19 5.72
C TRP A 132 2.09 -11.33 5.70
N ASP A 133 2.69 -11.16 6.88
CA ASP A 133 4.06 -10.66 6.98
C ASP A 133 5.08 -11.71 6.47
N PRO A 134 6.37 -11.35 6.26
CA PRO A 134 7.37 -12.30 5.77
C PRO A 134 7.51 -13.57 6.61
N ARG A 135 7.40 -13.48 7.94
CA ARG A 135 7.49 -14.63 8.84
C ARG A 135 6.27 -15.54 8.68
N GLU A 136 5.09 -14.95 8.64
CA GLU A 136 3.82 -15.66 8.42
C GLU A 136 3.78 -16.32 7.03
N ALA A 137 4.31 -15.66 6.00
CA ALA A 137 4.42 -16.24 4.66
C ALA A 137 5.32 -17.48 4.66
N CYS A 138 6.44 -17.45 5.37
CA CYS A 138 7.31 -18.62 5.55
C CYS A 138 6.63 -19.74 6.36
N ALA A 139 5.92 -19.40 7.44
CA ALA A 139 5.16 -20.36 8.23
C ALA A 139 4.06 -21.05 7.41
N LEU A 140 3.31 -20.28 6.62
CA LEU A 140 2.29 -20.83 5.72
C LEU A 140 2.90 -21.77 4.67
N ASN A 141 4.08 -21.45 4.16
CA ASN A 141 4.79 -22.35 3.25
C ASN A 141 5.25 -23.63 3.96
N LEU A 142 5.74 -23.57 5.19
CA LEU A 142 6.08 -24.76 5.99
C LEU A 142 4.86 -25.69 6.12
N ASP A 143 3.71 -25.14 6.50
CA ASP A 143 2.48 -25.90 6.64
C ASP A 143 2.05 -26.54 5.32
N LYS A 144 2.19 -25.81 4.20
CA LYS A 144 1.95 -26.37 2.86
C LYS A 144 2.88 -27.54 2.54
N LYS A 145 4.17 -27.44 2.89
CA LYS A 145 5.13 -28.54 2.65
C LYS A 145 4.82 -29.76 3.51
N ILE A 146 4.48 -29.56 4.77
CA ILE A 146 4.07 -30.65 5.66
C ILE A 146 2.79 -31.33 5.14
N LYS A 147 1.79 -30.55 4.73
CA LYS A 147 0.55 -31.08 4.14
C LYS A 147 0.78 -31.83 2.83
N SER A 148 1.86 -31.51 2.09
CA SER A 148 2.28 -32.27 0.90
C SER A 148 3.08 -33.53 1.20
N GLY A 149 3.22 -33.92 2.48
CA GLY A 149 3.91 -35.16 2.89
C GLY A 149 5.37 -35.00 3.30
N MET A 150 5.93 -33.79 3.25
CA MET A 150 7.31 -33.53 3.69
C MET A 150 7.38 -33.54 5.22
N SER A 151 8.41 -34.17 5.79
CA SER A 151 8.64 -34.06 7.24
C SER A 151 9.02 -32.61 7.61
N ARG A 152 8.70 -32.19 8.84
CA ARG A 152 9.03 -30.83 9.30
C ARG A 152 10.54 -30.56 9.26
N SER A 153 11.36 -31.52 9.69
CA SER A 153 12.82 -31.40 9.67
C SER A 153 13.36 -31.25 8.26
N GLU A 154 12.86 -32.03 7.30
CA GLU A 154 13.23 -31.90 5.90
C GLU A 154 12.82 -30.53 5.35
N ALA A 155 11.59 -30.07 5.62
CA ALA A 155 11.11 -28.78 5.16
C ALA A 155 11.94 -27.62 5.73
N LEU A 156 12.36 -27.70 6.98
CA LEU A 156 13.20 -26.70 7.65
C LEU A 156 14.69 -26.83 7.31
N SER A 157 15.14 -27.92 6.68
CA SER A 157 16.52 -28.08 6.22
C SER A 157 16.81 -27.35 4.90
N LYS A 158 15.75 -26.92 4.19
CA LYS A 158 15.81 -26.32 2.85
C LYS A 158 15.54 -24.82 2.92
N THR A 159 16.15 -24.07 2.00
CA THR A 159 15.77 -22.67 1.76
C THR A 159 14.54 -22.63 0.86
N TRP A 160 13.58 -21.77 1.19
CA TRP A 160 12.42 -21.51 0.34
C TRP A 160 12.32 -20.04 -0.02
N THR A 161 11.78 -19.75 -1.20
CA THR A 161 11.42 -18.39 -1.61
C THR A 161 9.91 -18.28 -1.68
N VAL A 162 9.37 -17.29 -0.98
CA VAL A 162 7.94 -16.95 -0.96
C VAL A 162 7.77 -15.46 -1.23
N SER A 163 6.52 -14.99 -1.38
CA SER A 163 6.21 -13.56 -1.53
C SER A 163 5.39 -13.06 -0.36
N ALA A 164 5.69 -11.86 0.12
CA ALA A 164 4.85 -11.07 1.01
C ALA A 164 4.46 -9.76 0.32
N LYS A 165 3.31 -9.18 0.67
CA LYS A 165 2.80 -7.97 0.01
C LYS A 165 2.91 -6.76 0.94
N ALA A 166 3.76 -5.80 0.60
CA ALA A 166 3.78 -4.50 1.26
C ALA A 166 2.76 -3.56 0.60
N TYR A 167 2.09 -2.72 1.37
CA TYR A 167 1.14 -1.75 0.80
C TYR A 167 1.70 -0.33 0.86
N PHE A 168 1.54 0.42 -0.23
CA PHE A 168 1.87 1.84 -0.29
C PHE A 168 0.66 2.66 -0.73
N GLU A 169 0.45 3.81 -0.11
CA GLU A 169 -0.55 4.80 -0.50
C GLU A 169 0.12 6.15 -0.70
N LEU A 170 -0.27 6.83 -1.78
CA LEU A 170 0.15 8.18 -2.10
C LEU A 170 -1.05 9.11 -1.93
N ASP A 171 -0.88 10.16 -1.14
CA ASP A 171 -1.77 11.31 -1.08
C ASP A 171 -1.16 12.46 -1.86
N ALA A 172 -1.90 12.98 -2.84
CA ALA A 172 -1.52 14.14 -3.63
C ALA A 172 -2.39 15.33 -3.24
N VAL A 173 -1.76 16.51 -3.13
CA VAL A 173 -2.42 17.76 -2.76
C VAL A 173 -2.35 18.71 -3.94
N ALA A 174 -3.50 19.25 -4.36
CA ALA A 174 -3.59 20.25 -5.41
C ALA A 174 -4.16 21.56 -4.90
N ALA A 175 -3.62 22.66 -5.45
CA ALA A 175 -4.14 24.01 -5.25
C ALA A 175 -4.40 24.68 -6.61
N ARG A 176 -5.24 25.72 -6.63
CA ARG A 176 -5.37 26.58 -7.81
C ARG A 176 -4.04 27.25 -8.13
N LYS A 177 -3.76 27.49 -9.42
CA LYS A 177 -2.49 28.07 -9.91
C LYS A 177 -2.06 29.34 -9.18
N ASN A 178 -3.00 30.25 -8.88
CA ASN A 178 -2.73 31.52 -8.19
C ASN A 178 -2.56 31.39 -6.66
N LYS A 179 -2.72 30.19 -6.11
CA LYS A 179 -2.53 29.86 -4.69
C LYS A 179 -1.47 28.77 -4.48
N ALA A 180 -0.86 28.28 -5.57
CA ALA A 180 0.06 27.16 -5.53
C ALA A 180 1.48 27.55 -5.10
N ALA A 181 1.81 28.85 -5.06
CA ALA A 181 3.14 29.29 -4.66
C ALA A 181 3.46 28.87 -3.22
N PRO A 182 4.74 28.63 -2.88
CA PRO A 182 5.16 28.30 -1.53
C PRO A 182 4.59 29.29 -0.50
N GLY A 183 4.01 28.77 0.59
CA GLY A 183 3.39 29.57 1.65
C GLY A 183 1.98 30.11 1.36
N GLN A 184 1.43 29.90 0.15
CA GLN A 184 0.09 30.41 -0.21
C GLN A 184 -1.04 29.37 -0.16
N TRP A 185 -0.70 28.10 0.00
CA TRP A 185 -1.65 27.00 0.10
C TRP A 185 -1.69 26.43 1.52
N ASN A 186 -2.86 25.92 1.91
CA ASN A 186 -3.11 25.24 3.17
C ASN A 186 -4.30 24.30 3.00
N MET A 187 -4.64 23.54 4.05
CA MET A 187 -5.73 22.55 4.01
C MET A 187 -7.08 23.13 3.53
N LYS A 188 -7.38 24.40 3.79
CA LYS A 188 -8.65 25.04 3.38
C LYS A 188 -8.66 25.48 1.91
N SER A 189 -7.50 25.62 1.28
CA SER A 189 -7.35 26.08 -0.10
C SER A 189 -6.85 25.00 -1.06
N THR A 190 -6.89 23.75 -0.62
CA THR A 190 -6.42 22.58 -1.37
C THR A 190 -7.46 21.46 -1.42
N THR A 191 -7.36 20.63 -2.44
CA THR A 191 -8.01 19.32 -2.51
C THR A 191 -6.95 18.23 -2.41
N THR A 192 -7.33 17.08 -1.85
CA THR A 192 -6.47 15.89 -1.84
C THR A 192 -7.12 14.71 -2.55
N GLN A 193 -6.30 13.85 -3.14
CA GLN A 193 -6.74 12.59 -3.74
C GLN A 193 -5.67 11.53 -3.48
N ARG A 194 -6.13 10.29 -3.28
CA ARG A 194 -5.29 9.18 -2.85
C ARG A 194 -5.42 8.00 -3.79
N ALA A 195 -4.30 7.32 -3.98
CA ALA A 195 -4.25 6.03 -4.63
C ALA A 195 -3.20 5.17 -3.96
N GLY A 196 -3.46 3.86 -3.88
CA GLY A 196 -2.52 2.92 -3.29
C GLY A 196 -2.29 1.70 -4.17
N ASN A 197 -1.20 1.01 -3.90
CA ASN A 197 -0.75 -0.15 -4.64
C ASN A 197 -0.08 -1.16 -3.72
N THR A 198 -0.14 -2.42 -4.13
CA THR A 198 0.51 -3.54 -3.45
C THR A 198 1.85 -3.82 -4.12
N TYR A 199 2.88 -4.06 -3.31
CA TYR A 199 4.23 -4.34 -3.74
C TYR A 199 4.62 -5.75 -3.31
N ASP A 200 4.89 -6.63 -4.27
CA ASP A 200 5.39 -7.98 -4.00
C ASP A 200 6.87 -7.95 -3.59
N VAL A 201 7.13 -8.42 -2.38
CA VAL A 201 8.45 -8.52 -1.76
C VAL A 201 8.86 -9.97 -1.69
N ALA A 202 10.00 -10.29 -2.31
CA ALA A 202 10.59 -11.62 -2.19
C ALA A 202 11.06 -11.87 -0.76
N VAL A 203 10.71 -13.03 -0.22
CA VAL A 203 11.07 -13.46 1.13
C VAL A 203 11.82 -14.77 1.03
N LYS A 204 13.00 -14.82 1.65
CA LYS A 204 13.85 -16.01 1.74
C LYS A 204 13.69 -16.62 3.12
N CYS A 205 13.05 -17.77 3.16
CA CYS A 205 12.89 -18.58 4.36
C CYS A 205 14.15 -19.43 4.55
N LEU A 206 15.01 -19.02 5.50
CA LEU A 206 16.30 -19.65 5.75
C LEU A 206 16.12 -20.98 6.49
N PRO A 207 17.01 -21.96 6.25
CA PRO A 207 16.95 -23.23 6.95
C PRO A 207 17.24 -23.06 8.44
N ALA A 208 16.79 -24.03 9.24
CA ALA A 208 17.17 -24.12 10.64
C ALA A 208 18.70 -24.30 10.75
N PRO A 209 19.37 -23.62 11.70
CA PRO A 209 20.76 -23.91 12.01
C PRO A 209 20.88 -25.38 12.43
N ARG A 210 21.95 -26.01 11.96
CA ARG A 210 22.28 -27.39 12.34
C ARG A 210 22.79 -27.44 13.76
#